data_AF-A0A238WC28-F1
#
_entry.id   AF-A0A238WC28-F1
#
_cell.length_a   1.000
_cell.length_b   1.000
_cell.length_c   1.000
_cell.angle_alpha   90.00
_cell.angle_beta   90.00
_cell.angle_gamma   90.00
#
_symmetry.space_group_name_H-M   'P 1'
#
loop_
_entity.id
_entity.type
_entity.pdbx_description
1 polymer ?
#
loop_
_entity_poly.entity_id
_entity_poly.type
_entity_poly.pdbx_seq_one_letter_code
_entity_poly.pdbx_strand_id
1 'polypeptide(L)'
;MDDNSVLTRIRGLVEEEHELRQQLGQGEISSADEHARLKSLEEALDQCWDLLRRRRAARDVGNDPDAERAHSVSEVENYIQ
;
A
#
# COMPACT_ATOMS: atom_id res chain seq x y z
N MET A 1 8.66 -8.22 6.57
CA MET A 1 8.49 -7.64 5.22
C MET A 1 9.71 -6.80 4.89
N ASP A 2 10.39 -7.08 3.78
CA ASP A 2 11.57 -6.40 3.25
C ASP A 2 11.18 -5.27 2.27
N ASP A 3 12.10 -4.34 1.97
CA ASP A 3 11.83 -3.18 1.10
C ASP A 3 11.24 -3.61 -0.26
N ASN A 4 11.70 -4.75 -0.78
CA ASN A 4 11.28 -5.28 -2.07
C ASN A 4 9.83 -5.82 -2.03
N SER A 5 9.43 -6.44 -0.92
CA SER A 5 8.03 -6.83 -0.67
C SER A 5 7.10 -5.62 -0.64
N VAL A 6 7.52 -4.50 -0.03
CA VAL A 6 6.73 -3.26 -0.03
C VAL A 6 6.61 -2.66 -1.43
N LEU A 7 7.71 -2.62 -2.20
CA LEU A 7 7.70 -2.16 -3.59
C LEU A 7 6.80 -3.03 -4.49
N THR A 8 6.77 -4.34 -4.25
CA THR A 8 5.90 -5.28 -4.96
C THR A 8 4.43 -4.98 -4.65
N ARG A 9 4.10 -4.70 -3.39
CA ARG A 9 2.74 -4.31 -2.99
C ARG A 9 2.32 -2.97 -3.60
N ILE A 10 3.21 -1.97 -3.61
CA ILE A 10 2.97 -0.68 -4.29
C ILE A 10 2.65 -0.90 -5.77
N ARG A 11 3.38 -1.77 -6.48
CA ARG A 11 3.09 -2.08 -7.89
C ARG A 11 1.70 -2.69 -8.07
N GLY A 12 1.33 -3.66 -7.23
CA GLY A 12 0.00 -4.28 -7.28
C GLY A 12 -1.12 -3.26 -7.06
N LEU A 13 -0.95 -2.34 -6.11
CA LEU A 13 -1.92 -1.26 -5.85
C LEU A 13 -2.06 -0.34 -7.08
N VAL A 14 -0.96 0.07 -7.70
CA VAL A 14 -1.02 0.91 -8.93
C VAL A 14 -1.67 0.17 -10.09
N GLU A 15 -1.47 -1.14 -10.20
CA GLU A 15 -2.10 -1.97 -11.23
C GLU A 15 -3.62 -2.04 -11.03
N GLU A 16 -4.07 -2.22 -9.78
CA GLU A 16 -5.48 -2.20 -9.40
C GLU A 16 -6.15 -0.83 -9.68
N GLU A 17 -5.44 0.28 -9.43
CA GLU A 17 -5.90 1.63 -9.82
C GLU A 17 -6.17 1.72 -11.34
N HIS A 18 -5.25 1.17 -12.12
CA HIS A 18 -5.36 1.14 -13.58
C HIS A 18 -6.52 0.26 -14.06
N GLU A 19 -6.78 -0.86 -13.38
CA GLU A 19 -7.94 -1.71 -13.64
C GLU A 19 -9.25 -1.00 -13.30
N LEU A 20 -9.32 -0.30 -12.17
CA LEU A 20 -10.52 0.47 -11.78
C LEU A 20 -10.84 1.54 -12.80
N ARG A 21 -9.84 2.30 -13.27
CA ARG A 21 -10.04 3.29 -14.33
C ARG A 21 -10.53 2.66 -15.64
N GLN A 22 -10.03 1.47 -15.99
CA GLN A 22 -10.51 0.74 -17.17
C GLN A 22 -11.96 0.26 -16.99
N GLN A 23 -12.31 -0.27 -15.82
CA GLN A 23 -13.68 -0.69 -15.50
C GLN A 23 -14.66 0.49 -15.54
N LEU A 24 -14.26 1.66 -15.03
CA LEU A 24 -15.07 2.88 -15.11
C LEU A 24 -15.26 3.31 -16.57
N GLY A 25 -14.20 3.30 -17.37
CA GLY A 25 -14.26 3.64 -18.80
C GLY A 25 -15.14 2.68 -19.63
N GLN A 26 -15.25 1.43 -19.20
CA GLN A 26 -16.14 0.42 -19.78
C GLN A 26 -17.57 0.48 -19.23
N GLY A 27 -17.81 1.23 -18.15
CA GLY A 27 -19.10 1.30 -17.46
C GLY A 27 -19.42 0.07 -16.60
N GLU A 28 -18.40 -0.71 -16.22
CA GLU A 28 -18.56 -1.87 -15.32
C GLU A 28 -18.74 -1.44 -13.85
N ILE A 29 -18.20 -0.28 -13.48
CA ILE A 29 -18.34 0.32 -12.14
C ILE A 29 -18.82 1.76 -12.22
N SER A 30 -19.43 2.24 -11.14
CA SER A 30 -19.82 3.64 -10.99
C SER A 30 -18.62 4.48 -10.58
N SER A 31 -18.59 5.78 -10.93
CA SER A 31 -17.56 6.70 -10.43
C SER A 31 -17.52 6.78 -8.90
N ALA A 32 -18.66 6.56 -8.21
CA ALA A 32 -18.68 6.46 -6.75
C ALA A 32 -17.97 5.21 -6.22
N ASP A 33 -18.12 4.06 -6.89
CA ASP A 33 -17.45 2.81 -6.52
C ASP A 33 -15.95 2.90 -6.82
N GLU A 34 -15.58 3.48 -7.96
CA GLU A 34 -14.19 3.77 -8.31
C GLU A 34 -13.54 4.65 -7.24
N HIS A 35 -14.15 5.78 -6.89
CA HIS A 35 -13.63 6.68 -5.87
C HIS A 35 -13.49 6.02 -4.49
N ALA A 36 -14.44 5.17 -4.09
CA ALA A 36 -14.36 4.46 -2.82
C ALA A 36 -13.14 3.52 -2.78
N ARG A 37 -12.92 2.76 -3.86
CA ARG A 37 -11.77 1.85 -3.97
C ARG A 37 -10.45 2.59 -4.15
N LEU A 38 -10.42 3.65 -4.95
CA LEU A 38 -9.27 4.55 -5.11
C LEU A 38 -8.80 5.09 -3.76
N LYS A 39 -9.74 5.49 -2.90
CA LYS A 39 -9.41 5.98 -1.56
C LYS A 39 -8.73 4.90 -0.71
N SER A 40 -9.25 3.67 -0.71
CA SER A 40 -8.62 2.54 -0.01
C SER A 40 -7.22 2.23 -0.55
N LEU A 41 -7.05 2.33 -1.87
CA LEU A 41 -5.77 2.17 -2.57
C LEU A 41 -4.75 3.24 -2.17
N GLU A 42 -5.16 4.50 -2.13
CA GLU A 42 -4.33 5.62 -1.66
C GLU A 42 -3.90 5.42 -0.21
N GLU A 43 -4.82 5.03 0.68
CA GLU A 43 -4.51 4.75 2.09
C GLU A 43 -3.51 3.59 2.25
N ALA A 44 -3.59 2.56 1.40
CA ALA A 44 -2.63 1.46 1.38
C ALA A 44 -1.26 1.87 0.82
N LEU A 45 -1.23 2.73 -0.20
CA LEU A 45 0.00 3.30 -0.75
C LEU A 45 0.73 4.17 0.27
N ASP A 46 0.00 5.04 0.97
CA ASP A 46 0.56 5.91 2.01
C ASP A 46 1.19 5.08 3.14
N GLN A 47 0.51 4.02 3.59
CA GLN A 47 1.08 3.09 4.57
C GLN A 47 2.37 2.42 4.08
N CYS A 48 2.41 2.00 2.81
CA CYS A 48 3.61 1.41 2.22
C CYS A 48 4.77 2.42 2.18
N TRP A 49 4.49 3.66 1.79
CA TRP A 49 5.48 4.74 1.77
C TRP A 49 5.98 5.12 3.17
N ASP A 50 5.10 5.15 4.16
CA ASP A 50 5.45 5.43 5.56
C ASP A 50 6.37 4.34 6.14
N LEU A 51 6.10 3.07 5.83
CA LEU A 51 6.96 1.96 6.24
C LEU A 51 8.37 2.08 5.64
N LEU A 52 8.48 2.43 4.36
CA LEU A 52 9.77 2.67 3.71
C LEU A 52 10.49 3.86 4.32
N ARG A 53 9.76 4.94 4.62
CA ARG A 53 10.32 6.14 5.24
C ARG A 53 10.85 5.85 6.64
N ARG A 54 10.10 5.14 7.49
CA ARG A 54 10.55 4.74 8.84
C ARG A 54 11.79 3.88 8.77
N ARG A 55 11.82 2.87 7.89
CA ARG A 55 13.01 2.03 7.67
C ARG A 55 14.22 2.83 7.23
N ARG A 56 14.03 3.82 6.35
CA ARG A 56 15.12 4.70 5.90
C ARG A 56 15.64 5.56 7.05
N ALA A 57 14.76 6.12 7.86
CA ALA A 57 15.13 6.88 9.05
C ALA A 57 15.88 6.00 10.07
N ALA A 58 15.41 4.78 10.34
CA ALA A 58 16.07 3.84 11.25
C ALA A 58 17.51 3.52 10.80
N ARG A 59 17.72 3.29 9.50
CA ARG A 59 19.07 3.10 8.91
C ARG A 59 19.97 4.32 9.09
N ASP A 60 19.43 5.52 8.92
CA ASP A 60 20.20 6.78 8.97
C ASP A 60 20.67 7.12 10.40
N VAL A 61 19.87 6.78 11.42
CA VAL A 61 20.22 6.96 12.84
C VAL A 61 21.06 5.79 13.38
N GLY A 62 21.42 4.80 12.54
CA GLY A 62 22.22 3.63 12.93
C GLY A 62 21.46 2.64 13.82
N ASN A 63 20.13 2.72 13.86
CA ASN A 63 19.27 1.78 14.57
C ASN A 63 18.99 0.55 13.68
N ASP A 64 18.79 -0.61 14.28
CA ASP A 64 18.60 -1.86 13.53
C ASP A 64 17.30 -1.79 12.71
N PRO A 65 17.37 -1.76 11.36
CA PRO A 65 16.18 -1.62 10.51
C PRO A 65 15.26 -2.84 10.58
N ASP A 66 15.75 -3.97 11.12
CA ASP A 66 14.99 -5.20 11.31
C ASP A 66 14.27 -5.25 12.68
N ALA A 67 14.69 -4.44 13.67
CA ALA A 67 14.06 -4.39 14.98
C ALA A 67 12.63 -3.81 14.93
N GLU A 68 12.34 -2.92 13.99
CA GLU A 68 10.97 -2.39 13.79
C GLU A 68 10.05 -3.33 13.00
N ARG A 69 10.57 -4.39 12.37
CA ARG A 69 9.73 -5.27 11.52
C ARG A 69 8.74 -6.14 12.29
N ALA A 70 8.94 -6.36 13.58
CA ALA A 70 8.21 -7.39 14.32
C ALA A 70 6.78 -6.98 14.72
N HIS A 71 6.43 -5.68 14.69
CA HIS A 71 5.20 -5.23 15.34
C HIS A 71 4.07 -4.77 14.40
N SER A 72 4.31 -4.48 13.12
CA SER A 72 3.33 -3.68 12.35
C SER A 72 2.62 -4.40 11.19
N VAL A 73 2.89 -5.67 10.90
CA VAL A 73 2.32 -6.33 9.71
C VAL A 73 1.06 -7.16 10.01
N SER A 74 0.80 -7.54 11.27
CA SER A 74 -0.40 -8.34 11.60
C SER A 74 -1.73 -7.56 11.61
N GLU A 75 -1.73 -6.23 11.53
CA GLU A 75 -3.00 -5.46 11.57
C GLU A 75 -3.56 -5.08 10.19
N VAL A 76 -2.74 -5.06 9.13
CA VAL A 76 -3.20 -4.62 7.78
C VAL A 76 -3.70 -5.79 6.92
N GLU A 77 -3.72 -7.01 7.47
CA GLU A 77 -4.40 -8.18 6.86
C GLU A 77 -5.93 -8.14 7.08
N ASN A 78 -6.46 -7.18 7.86
CA ASN A 78 -7.91 -7.06 8.13
C ASN A 78 -8.66 -6.07 7.23
N TYR A 79 -8.01 -5.45 6.22
CA TYR A 79 -8.73 -4.54 5.33
C TYR A 79 -9.30 -5.21 4.08
N ILE A 80 -9.14 -6.52 3.92
CA ILE A 80 -9.77 -7.27 2.83
C ILE A 80 -10.47 -8.50 3.42
N GLN A 81 -11.65 -8.29 4.00
CA GLN A 81 -12.64 -9.36 4.16
C GLN A 81 -14.04 -8.85 3.84
#